data_AF-A0A6G0ZN97-F1
#
_entry.id   AF-A0A6G0ZN97-F1
#
_cell.length_a   1.000
_cell.length_b   1.000
_cell.length_c   1.000
_cell.angle_alpha   90.00
_cell.angle_beta   90.00
_cell.angle_gamma   90.00
#
_symmetry.space_group_name_H-M   'P 1'
#
loop_
_entity.id
_entity.type
_entity.pdbx_description
1 polymer ?
#
loop_
_entity_poly.entity_id
_entity_poly.type
_entity_poly.pdbx_seq_one_letter_code
_entity_poly.pdbx_strand_id
1 'polypeptide(L)'
;MHTSGLSAEVTASSSADLAEIEQIVKDRMEQHTTTAAAAAAAAASSSSSSITTPTIFPAEKMSGESRLKNDDVECEEALHKREYVMRELVETERDYVRDLSLVVEGYMTVMRDPEAAGCDIPMPDDLRSGKDKMIFGNIELIYEWHRDVFLAAVERCLTRPHELGKLFKKYERKLLMYVVYCQNKPVSEYLVSDHNDYFEEMRQFLGHKLQLSDILIKPVQRIMKYQLLLRDMFKYTERAKLADEMEALRQAMHVMQVVPKAANDMMDVGRLQGFDGKITAQGKLLLHGMLTCAEGPSCNPNRVPPHRDLHVFLFEQSIILSEEMRKKAQFSSPVYVYKAHIQVHNRL
;
A
#
# COMPACT_ATOMS: atom_id res chain seq x y z
N MET A 1 -48.51 34.54 -5.22
CA MET A 1 -47.99 34.35 -3.86
C MET A 1 -48.28 32.92 -3.43
N HIS A 2 -47.21 32.15 -3.26
CA HIS A 2 -47.00 31.01 -2.35
C HIS A 2 -46.15 29.93 -3.03
N THR A 3 -44.86 30.03 -2.74
CA THR A 3 -43.81 29.04 -2.97
C THR A 3 -43.38 28.51 -1.60
N SER A 4 -43.30 27.20 -1.44
CA SER A 4 -42.69 26.48 -0.31
C SER A 4 -42.06 25.23 -0.92
N GLY A 5 -40.77 24.89 -0.76
CA GLY A 5 -39.84 25.17 0.33
C GLY A 5 -39.38 23.81 0.86
N LEU A 6 -38.43 23.16 0.18
CA LEU A 6 -37.72 21.97 0.67
C LEU A 6 -36.22 22.27 0.59
N SER A 7 -35.62 22.60 1.74
CA SER A 7 -34.19 22.77 1.92
C SER A 7 -33.69 21.76 2.94
N ALA A 8 -32.65 21.03 2.53
CA ALA A 8 -31.48 20.63 3.33
C ALA A 8 -31.70 20.02 4.73
N GLU A 9 -31.83 18.70 4.79
CA GLU A 9 -31.50 17.90 5.98
C GLU A 9 -30.74 16.63 5.58
N VAL A 10 -29.50 16.78 5.09
CA VAL A 10 -28.49 15.73 5.10
C VAL A 10 -27.13 16.41 5.23
N THR A 11 -26.63 16.60 6.46
CA THR A 11 -25.20 16.62 6.85
C THR A 11 -25.07 17.17 8.27
N ALA A 12 -25.13 16.29 9.26
CA ALA A 12 -24.63 16.58 10.60
C ALA A 12 -24.25 15.25 11.28
N SER A 13 -23.26 14.54 10.75
CA SER A 13 -22.51 13.59 11.59
C SER A 13 -21.64 14.44 12.52
N SER A 14 -21.73 14.21 13.83
CA SER A 14 -21.14 15.10 14.83
C SER A 14 -19.61 15.12 14.71
N SER A 15 -18.99 16.29 14.86
CA SER A 15 -17.53 16.45 14.87
C SER A 15 -16.86 15.74 16.07
N ALA A 16 -17.65 15.28 17.04
CA ALA A 16 -17.16 14.56 18.22
C ALA A 16 -16.80 13.11 17.88
N ASP A 17 -17.54 12.47 16.98
CA ASP A 17 -17.30 11.06 16.60
C ASP A 17 -15.99 10.89 15.82
N LEU A 18 -15.65 11.87 14.96
CA LEU A 18 -14.36 11.90 14.24
C LEU A 18 -13.16 12.09 15.19
N ALA A 19 -13.31 12.94 16.21
CA ALA A 19 -12.25 13.21 17.18
C ALA A 19 -12.01 12.01 18.12
N GLU A 20 -13.07 11.28 18.49
CA GLU A 20 -12.97 10.07 19.30
C GLU A 20 -12.30 8.93 18.51
N ILE A 21 -12.61 8.79 17.22
CA ILE A 21 -11.95 7.82 16.35
C ILE A 21 -10.49 8.22 16.08
N GLU A 22 -10.19 9.50 15.84
CA GLU A 22 -8.81 10.00 15.77
C GLU A 22 -8.03 9.69 17.07
N GLN A 23 -8.67 9.79 18.23
CA GLN A 23 -8.07 9.48 19.52
C GLN A 23 -7.83 7.97 19.73
N ILE A 24 -8.72 7.10 19.24
CA ILE A 24 -8.55 5.64 19.28
C ILE A 24 -7.43 5.18 18.32
N VAL A 25 -7.37 5.79 17.13
CA VAL A 25 -6.27 5.59 16.17
C VAL A 25 -4.93 6.05 16.77
N LYS A 26 -4.95 7.20 17.46
CA LYS A 26 -3.81 7.79 18.17
C LYS A 26 -3.27 6.91 19.30
N ASP A 27 -4.14 6.22 20.04
CA ASP A 27 -3.71 5.36 21.16
C ASP A 27 -3.15 4.00 20.71
N ARG A 28 -3.56 3.47 19.54
CA ARG A 28 -3.07 2.17 19.02
C ARG A 28 -2.00 2.24 17.94
N MET A 29 -1.81 3.38 17.25
CA MET A 29 -0.63 3.62 16.40
C MET A 29 0.69 3.51 17.18
N GLU A 30 0.64 3.64 18.51
CA GLU A 30 1.77 3.44 19.43
C GLU A 30 2.12 1.97 19.68
N GLN A 31 1.26 1.01 19.30
CA GLN A 31 1.41 -0.42 19.62
C GLN A 31 1.76 -1.33 18.42
N HIS A 32 1.49 -0.94 17.17
CA HIS A 32 1.54 -1.84 16.00
C HIS A 32 2.62 -1.50 14.94
N THR A 33 3.86 -1.28 15.34
CA THR A 33 5.03 -1.24 14.42
C THR A 33 5.36 -2.61 13.80
N THR A 34 4.67 -3.68 14.20
CA THR A 34 4.98 -5.08 13.84
C THR A 34 4.14 -5.68 12.71
N THR A 35 2.98 -5.11 12.36
CA THR A 35 2.05 -5.75 11.40
C THR A 35 2.52 -5.67 9.94
N ALA A 36 3.15 -4.57 9.53
CA ALA A 36 3.73 -4.45 8.17
C ALA A 36 4.93 -5.39 7.96
N ALA A 37 5.76 -5.58 9.00
CA ALA A 37 6.87 -6.53 8.98
C ALA A 37 6.38 -8.00 9.04
N ALA A 38 5.30 -8.28 9.78
CA ALA A 38 4.70 -9.61 9.86
C ALA A 38 4.00 -10.02 8.54
N ALA A 39 3.34 -9.09 7.84
CA ALA A 39 2.78 -9.34 6.51
C ALA A 39 3.88 -9.62 5.46
N ALA A 40 5.02 -8.93 5.57
CA ALA A 40 6.21 -9.20 4.75
C ALA A 40 6.79 -10.61 5.01
N ALA A 41 6.82 -11.04 6.28
CA ALA A 41 7.31 -12.36 6.67
C ALA A 41 6.35 -13.49 6.23
N ALA A 42 5.03 -13.28 6.31
CA ALA A 42 4.02 -14.23 5.84
C ALA A 42 4.00 -14.36 4.30
N ALA A 43 4.31 -13.28 3.58
CA ALA A 43 4.45 -13.34 2.12
C ALA A 43 5.69 -14.18 1.70
N ALA A 44 6.77 -14.12 2.47
CA ALA A 44 8.02 -14.84 2.21
C ALA A 44 7.97 -16.33 2.57
N SER A 45 7.13 -16.76 3.51
CA SER A 45 7.02 -18.17 3.93
C SER A 45 6.23 -19.05 2.96
N SER A 46 5.49 -18.45 2.01
CA SER A 46 4.67 -19.18 1.03
C SER A 46 5.43 -19.76 -0.18
N SER A 47 6.76 -19.59 -0.27
CA SER A 47 7.55 -19.96 -1.47
C SER A 47 8.81 -20.79 -1.19
N SER A 48 8.85 -21.58 -0.10
CA SER A 48 10.02 -22.39 0.26
C SER A 48 9.77 -23.89 0.03
N SER A 49 10.24 -24.43 -1.09
CA SER A 49 10.43 -25.88 -1.28
C SER A 49 11.84 -26.12 -1.82
N SER A 50 12.75 -26.46 -0.92
CA SER A 50 14.17 -26.72 -1.18
C SER A 50 14.41 -28.17 -1.60
N ILE A 51 15.03 -28.39 -2.76
CA ILE A 51 15.63 -29.68 -3.15
C ILE A 51 17.15 -29.58 -2.98
N THR A 52 17.69 -30.61 -2.33
CA THR A 52 19.07 -30.80 -1.86
C THR A 52 20.06 -31.15 -2.98
N THR A 53 21.24 -30.54 -2.91
CA THR A 53 22.49 -30.87 -3.64
C THR A 53 23.12 -32.22 -3.21
N PRO A 54 23.98 -32.81 -4.06
CA PRO A 54 25.35 -33.09 -3.59
C PRO A 54 26.49 -32.82 -4.60
N THR A 55 27.54 -32.17 -4.07
CA THR A 55 29.00 -32.40 -4.10
C THR A 55 29.76 -32.95 -5.34
N ILE A 56 30.55 -32.04 -5.96
CA ILE A 56 32.01 -32.02 -6.34
C ILE A 56 32.69 -33.27 -6.95
N PHE A 57 33.30 -33.11 -8.16
CA PHE A 57 34.69 -33.51 -8.55
C PHE A 57 35.08 -32.93 -9.96
N PRO A 58 36.36 -32.95 -10.42
CA PRO A 58 37.06 -31.76 -10.89
C PRO A 58 37.24 -31.64 -12.43
N ALA A 59 37.73 -30.47 -12.81
CA ALA A 59 37.84 -29.90 -14.15
C ALA A 59 38.58 -30.75 -15.21
N GLU A 60 37.94 -30.90 -16.37
CA GLU A 60 38.60 -31.21 -17.64
C GLU A 60 38.20 -30.19 -18.73
N LYS A 61 39.20 -29.80 -19.52
CA LYS A 61 39.11 -28.87 -20.64
C LYS A 61 38.13 -29.41 -21.70
N MET A 62 36.93 -28.84 -21.79
CA MET A 62 36.01 -29.10 -22.90
C MET A 62 35.87 -27.90 -23.83
N SER A 63 35.88 -28.25 -25.11
CA SER A 63 35.87 -27.45 -26.33
C SER A 63 34.68 -26.49 -26.44
N GLY A 64 34.88 -25.40 -27.19
CA GLY A 64 33.89 -24.34 -27.38
C GLY A 64 32.51 -24.77 -27.94
N GLU A 65 32.37 -25.98 -28.49
CA GLU A 65 31.09 -26.52 -28.97
C GLU A 65 30.18 -27.06 -27.85
N SER A 66 30.72 -27.58 -26.75
CA SER A 66 29.88 -28.04 -25.62
C SER A 66 29.35 -26.88 -24.79
N ARG A 67 30.12 -25.78 -24.73
CA ARG A 67 29.73 -24.56 -24.03
C ARG A 67 28.55 -23.87 -24.72
N LEU A 68 28.54 -23.82 -26.05
CA LEU A 68 27.43 -23.23 -26.82
C LEU A 68 26.12 -24.03 -26.63
N LYS A 69 26.19 -25.37 -26.64
CA LYS A 69 25.01 -26.22 -26.39
C LYS A 69 24.47 -26.08 -24.96
N ASN A 70 25.35 -25.92 -23.97
CA ASN A 70 24.93 -25.69 -22.59
C ASN A 70 24.28 -24.31 -22.40
N ASP A 71 24.80 -23.28 -23.07
CA ASP A 71 24.24 -21.92 -23.07
C ASP A 71 22.82 -21.87 -23.69
N ASP A 72 22.57 -22.64 -24.75
CA ASP A 72 21.26 -22.70 -25.41
C ASP A 72 20.22 -23.41 -24.52
N VAL A 73 20.59 -24.51 -23.85
CA VAL A 73 19.72 -25.22 -22.91
C VAL A 73 19.39 -24.36 -21.69
N GLU A 74 20.37 -23.62 -21.15
CA GLU A 74 20.14 -22.70 -20.02
C GLU A 74 19.20 -21.55 -20.41
N CYS A 75 19.31 -21.06 -21.65
CA CYS A 75 18.43 -20.02 -22.19
C CYS A 75 16.98 -20.53 -22.33
N GLU A 76 16.78 -21.72 -22.89
CA GLU A 76 15.45 -22.35 -23.01
C GLU A 76 14.81 -22.61 -21.64
N GLU A 77 15.58 -23.11 -20.67
CA GLU A 77 15.09 -23.27 -19.30
C GLU A 77 14.69 -21.95 -18.65
N ALA A 78 15.46 -20.88 -18.90
CA ALA A 78 15.14 -19.56 -18.39
C ALA A 78 13.84 -19.01 -19.01
N LEU A 79 13.62 -19.23 -20.30
CA LEU A 79 12.37 -18.86 -20.97
C LEU A 79 11.17 -19.61 -20.38
N HIS A 80 11.30 -20.92 -20.14
CA HIS A 80 10.25 -21.70 -19.47
C HIS A 80 9.95 -21.16 -18.06
N LYS A 81 10.98 -20.94 -17.24
CA LYS A 81 10.82 -20.38 -15.87
C LYS A 81 10.18 -18.99 -15.90
N ARG A 82 10.54 -18.16 -16.87
CA ARG A 82 9.92 -16.84 -17.11
C ARG A 82 8.43 -16.96 -17.44
N GLU A 83 8.04 -17.94 -18.25
CA GLU A 83 6.63 -18.20 -18.56
C GLU A 83 5.84 -18.61 -17.31
N TYR A 84 6.41 -19.46 -16.44
CA TYR A 84 5.79 -19.83 -15.16
C TYR A 84 5.51 -18.59 -14.29
N VAL A 85 6.48 -17.69 -14.15
CA VAL A 85 6.30 -16.45 -13.36
C VAL A 85 5.21 -15.56 -13.97
N MET A 86 5.13 -15.44 -15.30
CA MET A 86 4.08 -14.67 -15.96
C MET A 86 2.69 -15.27 -15.72
N ARG A 87 2.56 -16.60 -15.82
CA ARG A 87 1.28 -17.27 -15.51
C ARG A 87 0.89 -17.12 -14.05
N GLU A 88 1.84 -17.30 -13.13
CA GLU A 88 1.61 -17.08 -11.70
C GLU A 88 1.12 -15.65 -11.43
N LEU A 89 1.74 -14.64 -12.04
CA LEU A 89 1.31 -13.25 -11.90
C LEU A 89 -0.15 -13.08 -12.32
N VAL A 90 -0.56 -13.61 -13.48
CA VAL A 90 -1.93 -13.50 -13.99
C VAL A 90 -2.93 -14.26 -13.14
N GLU A 91 -2.62 -15.52 -12.79
CA GLU A 91 -3.50 -16.37 -11.99
C GLU A 91 -3.75 -15.73 -10.62
N THR A 92 -2.68 -15.32 -9.95
CA THR A 92 -2.79 -14.65 -8.65
C THR A 92 -3.41 -13.25 -8.75
N GLU A 93 -3.38 -12.60 -9.91
CA GLU A 93 -4.09 -11.33 -10.16
C GLU A 93 -5.60 -11.56 -10.27
N ARG A 94 -6.03 -12.62 -10.97
CA ARG A 94 -7.44 -13.02 -11.04
C ARG A 94 -7.97 -13.38 -9.66
N ASP A 95 -7.19 -14.13 -8.90
CA ASP A 95 -7.53 -14.50 -7.53
C ASP A 95 -7.67 -13.24 -6.66
N TYR A 96 -6.74 -12.30 -6.77
CA TYR A 96 -6.79 -11.03 -6.05
C TYR A 96 -8.04 -10.21 -6.39
N VAL A 97 -8.37 -10.03 -7.68
CA VAL A 97 -9.58 -9.31 -8.12
C VAL A 97 -10.84 -9.98 -7.59
N ARG A 98 -10.91 -11.32 -7.68
CA ARG A 98 -12.05 -12.10 -7.16
C ARG A 98 -12.18 -11.96 -5.64
N ASP A 99 -11.07 -12.00 -4.92
CA ASP A 99 -11.11 -11.84 -3.46
C ASP A 99 -11.58 -10.44 -3.06
N LEU A 100 -11.15 -9.39 -3.77
CA LEU A 100 -11.63 -8.03 -3.54
C LEU A 100 -13.11 -7.86 -3.85
N SER A 101 -13.64 -8.59 -4.84
CA SER A 101 -15.07 -8.52 -5.18
C SER A 101 -15.95 -9.03 -4.02
N LEU A 102 -15.46 -9.98 -3.21
CA LEU A 102 -16.16 -10.42 -2.00
C LEU A 102 -16.42 -9.26 -1.01
N VAL A 103 -15.53 -8.28 -0.96
CA VAL A 103 -15.71 -7.08 -0.13
C VAL A 103 -16.67 -6.11 -0.78
N VAL A 104 -16.42 -5.74 -2.04
CA VAL A 104 -17.15 -4.66 -2.71
C VAL A 104 -18.56 -5.09 -3.13
N GLU A 105 -18.67 -6.22 -3.80
CA GLU A 105 -19.94 -6.76 -4.30
C GLU A 105 -20.68 -7.59 -3.24
N GLY A 106 -19.99 -8.01 -2.17
CA GLY A 106 -20.58 -8.67 -1.01
C GLY A 106 -20.83 -7.69 0.13
N TYR A 107 -19.87 -7.58 1.06
CA TYR A 107 -20.03 -6.82 2.31
C TYR A 107 -20.53 -5.39 2.09
N MET A 108 -19.86 -4.60 1.25
CA MET A 108 -20.22 -3.20 1.03
C MET A 108 -21.60 -3.05 0.39
N THR A 109 -21.98 -3.95 -0.51
CA THR A 109 -23.29 -3.92 -1.16
C THR A 109 -24.41 -4.23 -0.17
N VAL A 110 -24.25 -5.30 0.64
CA VAL A 110 -25.22 -5.67 1.67
C VAL A 110 -25.33 -4.59 2.76
N MET A 111 -24.20 -4.00 3.19
CA MET A 111 -24.23 -2.94 4.20
C MET A 111 -24.87 -1.64 3.69
N ARG A 112 -24.77 -1.36 2.38
CA ARG A 112 -25.36 -0.17 1.75
C ARG A 112 -26.87 -0.29 1.59
N ASP A 113 -27.38 -1.48 1.25
CA ASP A 113 -28.81 -1.75 1.11
C ASP A 113 -29.17 -3.16 1.63
N PRO A 114 -29.30 -3.31 2.97
CA PRO A 114 -29.58 -4.61 3.59
C PRO A 114 -30.94 -5.19 3.16
N GLU A 115 -31.94 -4.33 2.95
CA GLU A 115 -33.29 -4.75 2.55
C GLU A 115 -33.29 -5.35 1.15
N ALA A 116 -32.65 -4.69 0.18
CA ALA A 116 -32.53 -5.23 -1.19
C ALA A 116 -31.72 -6.53 -1.24
N ALA A 117 -30.76 -6.70 -0.33
CA ALA A 117 -29.97 -7.92 -0.19
C ALA A 117 -30.72 -9.06 0.54
N GLY A 118 -31.88 -8.79 1.15
CA GLY A 118 -32.58 -9.76 2.00
C GLY A 118 -31.80 -10.12 3.27
N CYS A 119 -31.04 -9.16 3.80
CA CYS A 119 -30.21 -9.33 5.00
C CYS A 119 -30.94 -8.77 6.22
N ASP A 120 -31.34 -9.64 7.13
CA ASP A 120 -32.00 -9.27 8.39
C ASP A 120 -30.99 -9.00 9.54
N ILE A 121 -29.68 -9.00 9.26
CA ILE A 121 -28.64 -8.78 10.27
C ILE A 121 -28.61 -7.28 10.63
N PRO A 122 -28.87 -6.90 11.89
CA PRO A 122 -28.91 -5.50 12.29
C PRO A 122 -27.50 -4.90 12.30
N MET A 123 -27.28 -3.88 11.48
CA MET A 123 -26.02 -3.13 11.48
C MET A 123 -25.89 -2.26 12.75
N PRO A 124 -24.74 -2.33 13.46
CA PRO A 124 -24.44 -1.47 14.60
C PRO A 124 -24.60 0.03 14.30
N ASP A 125 -25.06 0.81 15.28
CA ASP A 125 -25.44 2.22 15.11
C ASP A 125 -24.27 3.11 14.69
N ASP A 126 -23.06 2.83 15.20
CA ASP A 126 -21.87 3.60 14.89
C ASP A 126 -21.29 3.26 13.50
N LEU A 127 -21.48 2.03 13.03
CA LEU A 127 -21.24 1.69 11.62
C LEU A 127 -22.24 2.44 10.71
N ARG A 128 -23.51 2.53 11.11
CA ARG A 128 -24.57 3.25 10.40
C ARG A 128 -24.34 4.76 10.35
N SER A 129 -23.70 5.33 11.37
CA SER A 129 -23.37 6.75 11.43
C SER A 129 -22.11 7.13 10.62
N GLY A 130 -21.47 6.17 9.94
CA GLY A 130 -20.44 6.43 8.92
C GLY A 130 -19.07 5.77 9.18
N LYS A 131 -18.91 4.98 10.25
CA LYS A 131 -17.66 4.23 10.49
C LYS A 131 -17.45 3.10 9.47
N ASP A 132 -18.50 2.65 8.78
CA ASP A 132 -18.42 1.70 7.65
C ASP A 132 -17.40 2.16 6.58
N LYS A 133 -17.39 3.45 6.25
CA LYS A 133 -16.44 4.03 5.28
C LYS A 133 -14.99 3.94 5.73
N MET A 134 -14.75 3.98 7.04
CA MET A 134 -13.40 3.89 7.63
C MET A 134 -12.89 2.45 7.62
N ILE A 135 -13.78 1.46 7.66
CA ILE A 135 -13.41 0.04 7.52
C ILE A 135 -12.87 -0.24 6.12
N PHE A 136 -13.58 0.17 5.08
CA PHE A 136 -13.23 -0.21 3.71
C PHE A 136 -12.20 0.73 3.07
N GLY A 137 -12.05 1.95 3.58
CA GLY A 137 -11.13 2.94 3.04
C GLY A 137 -11.36 3.17 1.55
N ASN A 138 -10.31 3.06 0.74
CA ASN A 138 -10.39 3.15 -0.72
C ASN A 138 -10.32 1.79 -1.44
N ILE A 139 -10.76 0.68 -0.81
CA ILE A 139 -10.68 -0.66 -1.42
C ILE A 139 -11.52 -0.79 -2.70
N GLU A 140 -12.67 -0.10 -2.77
CA GLU A 140 -13.52 -0.07 -3.97
C GLU A 140 -12.77 0.50 -5.18
N LEU A 141 -12.01 1.60 -4.98
CA LEU A 141 -11.16 2.18 -6.01
C LEU A 141 -10.05 1.23 -6.48
N ILE A 142 -9.43 0.49 -5.54
CA ILE A 142 -8.42 -0.51 -5.86
C ILE A 142 -9.06 -1.62 -6.71
N TYR A 143 -10.17 -2.18 -6.23
CA TYR A 143 -10.89 -3.26 -6.90
C TYR A 143 -11.29 -2.89 -8.32
N GLU A 144 -11.98 -1.76 -8.52
CA GLU A 144 -12.43 -1.30 -9.83
C GLU A 144 -11.27 -1.14 -10.81
N TRP A 145 -10.17 -0.50 -10.38
CA TRP A 145 -9.01 -0.33 -11.25
C TRP A 145 -8.35 -1.67 -11.62
N HIS A 146 -8.23 -2.58 -10.66
CA HIS A 146 -7.66 -3.91 -10.92
C HIS A 146 -8.55 -4.72 -11.86
N ARG A 147 -9.87 -4.74 -11.62
CA ARG A 147 -10.87 -5.45 -12.43
C ARG A 147 -10.94 -4.91 -13.86
N ASP A 148 -11.10 -3.59 -14.01
CA ASP A 148 -11.47 -2.98 -15.29
C ASP A 148 -10.27 -2.64 -16.17
N VAL A 149 -9.08 -2.50 -15.56
CA VAL A 149 -7.88 -2.00 -16.27
C VAL A 149 -6.68 -2.90 -16.10
N PHE A 150 -6.25 -3.15 -14.87
CA PHE A 150 -4.93 -3.74 -14.64
C PHE A 150 -4.88 -5.23 -14.99
N LEU A 151 -5.89 -6.01 -14.60
CA LEU A 151 -5.96 -7.44 -14.90
C LEU A 151 -5.88 -7.71 -16.41
N ALA A 152 -6.74 -7.06 -17.20
CA ALA A 152 -6.71 -7.18 -18.66
C ALA A 152 -5.38 -6.74 -19.28
N ALA A 153 -4.68 -5.78 -18.65
CA ALA A 153 -3.36 -5.36 -19.11
C ALA A 153 -2.27 -6.40 -18.79
N VAL A 154 -2.32 -7.02 -17.61
CA VAL A 154 -1.41 -8.10 -17.19
C VAL A 154 -1.65 -9.39 -17.99
N GLU A 155 -2.91 -9.74 -18.29
CA GLU A 155 -3.25 -10.88 -19.14
C GLU A 155 -2.66 -10.78 -20.55
N ARG A 156 -2.62 -9.56 -21.12
CA ARG A 156 -1.95 -9.32 -22.41
C ARG A 156 -0.45 -9.61 -22.38
N CYS A 157 0.19 -9.50 -21.21
CA CYS A 157 1.61 -9.82 -21.05
C CYS A 157 1.91 -11.32 -21.17
N LEU A 158 0.93 -12.22 -21.14
CA LEU A 158 1.15 -13.64 -21.48
C LEU A 158 1.64 -13.81 -22.92
N THR A 159 1.04 -13.05 -23.84
CA THR A 159 1.42 -13.07 -25.27
C THR A 159 2.52 -12.07 -25.60
N ARG A 160 2.66 -11.01 -24.78
CA ARG A 160 3.66 -9.94 -24.95
C ARG A 160 4.43 -9.66 -23.66
N PRO A 161 5.28 -10.60 -23.19
CA PRO A 161 5.96 -10.47 -21.90
C PRO A 161 6.86 -9.24 -21.77
N HIS A 162 7.44 -8.76 -22.88
CA HIS A 162 8.29 -7.56 -22.95
C HIS A 162 7.58 -6.26 -22.56
N GLU A 163 6.25 -6.24 -22.52
CA GLU A 163 5.49 -5.08 -22.09
C GLU A 163 5.36 -4.96 -20.58
N LEU A 164 5.64 -6.03 -19.81
CA LEU A 164 5.38 -6.06 -18.37
C LEU A 164 6.09 -4.93 -17.62
N GLY A 165 7.37 -4.70 -17.90
CA GLY A 165 8.11 -3.61 -17.26
C GLY A 165 7.50 -2.23 -17.55
N LYS A 166 7.13 -2.00 -18.81
CA LYS A 166 6.50 -0.74 -19.26
C LYS A 166 5.13 -0.55 -18.64
N LEU A 167 4.38 -1.64 -18.44
CA LEU A 167 3.06 -1.64 -17.83
C LEU A 167 3.10 -1.08 -16.40
N PHE A 168 3.98 -1.60 -15.54
CA PHE A 168 4.11 -1.12 -14.17
C PHE A 168 4.58 0.34 -14.12
N LYS A 169 5.51 0.74 -15.00
CA LYS A 169 5.96 2.13 -15.08
C LYS A 169 4.82 3.07 -15.50
N LYS A 170 4.01 2.68 -16.48
CA LYS A 170 2.84 3.44 -16.94
C LYS A 170 1.85 3.74 -15.80
N TYR A 171 1.66 2.78 -14.90
CA TYR A 171 0.67 2.87 -13.82
C TYR A 171 1.25 3.25 -12.45
N GLU A 172 2.51 3.69 -12.37
CA GLU A 172 3.17 4.12 -11.12
C GLU A 172 2.31 5.07 -10.29
N ARG A 173 1.72 6.10 -10.91
CA ARG A 173 0.85 7.05 -10.22
C ARG A 173 -0.44 6.42 -9.70
N LYS A 174 -1.01 5.46 -10.42
CA LYS A 174 -2.24 4.76 -9.99
C LYS A 174 -1.96 3.86 -8.79
N LEU A 175 -0.80 3.21 -8.76
CA LEU A 175 -0.37 2.35 -7.65
C LEU A 175 -0.19 3.12 -6.32
N LEU A 176 -0.07 4.46 -6.35
CA LEU A 176 -0.05 5.27 -5.12
C LEU A 176 -1.36 5.20 -4.31
N MET A 177 -2.46 4.71 -4.86
CA MET A 177 -3.68 4.47 -4.07
C MET A 177 -3.47 3.45 -2.92
N TYR A 178 -2.47 2.57 -3.03
CA TYR A 178 -2.08 1.67 -1.95
C TYR A 178 -1.51 2.40 -0.74
N VAL A 179 -0.91 3.59 -0.92
CA VAL A 179 -0.42 4.41 0.19
C VAL A 179 -1.59 4.84 1.09
N VAL A 180 -2.68 5.29 0.47
CA VAL A 180 -3.90 5.69 1.18
C VAL A 180 -4.52 4.50 1.90
N TYR A 181 -4.58 3.34 1.24
CA TYR A 181 -5.13 2.14 1.84
C TYR A 181 -4.33 1.66 3.05
N CYS A 182 -3.00 1.58 2.92
CA CYS A 182 -2.11 1.16 3.99
C CYS A 182 -2.16 2.12 5.19
N GLN A 183 -2.29 3.44 4.94
CA GLN A 183 -2.45 4.43 6.01
C GLN A 183 -3.74 4.21 6.81
N ASN A 184 -4.84 3.82 6.15
CA ASN A 184 -6.12 3.54 6.80
C ASN A 184 -6.17 2.15 7.46
N LYS A 185 -5.31 1.20 7.07
CA LYS A 185 -5.40 -0.21 7.48
C LYS A 185 -5.46 -0.42 9.01
N PRO A 186 -4.71 0.29 9.88
CA PRO A 186 -4.83 0.14 11.33
C PRO A 186 -6.22 0.50 11.87
N VAL A 187 -6.85 1.53 11.28
CA VAL A 187 -8.21 1.99 11.64
C VAL A 187 -9.22 0.89 11.30
N SER A 188 -9.12 0.39 10.06
CA SER A 188 -9.96 -0.69 9.54
C SER A 188 -9.87 -1.94 10.42
N GLU A 189 -8.66 -2.33 10.80
CA GLU A 189 -8.41 -3.52 11.64
C GLU A 189 -9.03 -3.40 13.02
N TYR A 190 -8.94 -2.22 13.64
CA TYR A 190 -9.60 -1.96 14.92
C TYR A 190 -11.12 -2.09 14.79
N LEU A 191 -11.74 -1.40 13.84
CA LEU A 191 -13.19 -1.40 13.69
C LEU A 191 -13.74 -2.79 13.35
N VAL A 192 -13.06 -3.56 12.49
CA VAL A 192 -13.45 -4.95 12.21
C VAL A 192 -13.33 -5.83 13.44
N SER A 193 -12.29 -5.62 14.26
CA SER A 193 -12.13 -6.38 15.51
C SER A 193 -13.17 -5.99 16.58
N ASP A 194 -13.57 -4.72 16.65
CA ASP A 194 -14.55 -4.21 17.62
C ASP A 194 -15.97 -4.73 17.31
N HIS A 195 -16.27 -4.94 16.03
CA HIS A 195 -17.54 -5.50 15.54
C HIS A 195 -17.40 -6.92 15.00
N ASN A 196 -16.53 -7.74 15.60
CA ASN A 196 -16.23 -9.09 15.11
C ASN A 196 -17.48 -9.96 14.95
N ASP A 197 -18.40 -9.92 15.92
CA ASP A 197 -19.62 -10.75 15.91
C ASP A 197 -20.54 -10.40 14.72
N TYR A 198 -20.72 -9.09 14.46
CA TYR A 198 -21.47 -8.61 13.31
C TYR A 198 -20.85 -9.08 11.98
N PHE A 199 -19.54 -8.98 11.83
CA PHE A 199 -18.86 -9.40 10.60
C PHE A 199 -18.81 -10.92 10.41
N GLU A 200 -18.86 -11.69 11.51
CA GLU A 200 -18.97 -13.14 11.48
C GLU A 200 -20.37 -13.58 11.01
N GLU A 201 -21.45 -12.94 11.49
CA GLU A 201 -22.80 -13.18 10.96
C GLU A 201 -22.91 -12.82 9.48
N MET A 202 -22.37 -11.65 9.08
CA MET A 202 -22.32 -11.22 7.69
C MET A 202 -21.55 -12.22 6.81
N ARG A 203 -20.43 -12.77 7.31
CA ARG A 203 -19.65 -13.81 6.62
C ARG A 203 -20.50 -15.05 6.35
N GLN A 204 -21.27 -15.50 7.34
CA GLN A 204 -22.14 -16.67 7.21
C GLN A 204 -23.29 -16.40 6.23
N PHE A 205 -23.93 -15.23 6.30
CA PHE A 205 -24.97 -14.81 5.37
C PHE A 205 -24.48 -14.78 3.92
N LEU A 206 -23.28 -14.23 3.68
CA LEU A 206 -22.65 -14.19 2.36
C LEU A 206 -22.10 -15.55 1.90
N GLY A 207 -22.06 -16.56 2.78
CA GLY A 207 -21.45 -17.86 2.48
C GLY A 207 -19.94 -17.81 2.26
N HIS A 208 -19.26 -16.79 2.78
CA HIS A 208 -17.83 -16.59 2.57
C HIS A 208 -16.98 -17.51 3.47
N LYS A 209 -15.94 -18.10 2.88
CA LYS A 209 -15.01 -18.99 3.63
C LYS A 209 -14.00 -18.22 4.47
N LEU A 210 -13.50 -17.09 3.96
CA LEU A 210 -12.51 -16.25 4.62
C LEU A 210 -13.20 -15.22 5.52
N GLN A 211 -12.56 -14.84 6.62
CA GLN A 211 -13.04 -13.73 7.44
C GLN A 211 -12.80 -12.41 6.71
N LEU A 212 -13.55 -11.36 7.09
CA LEU A 212 -13.37 -10.04 6.49
C LEU A 212 -11.93 -9.52 6.66
N SER A 213 -11.33 -9.75 7.84
CA SER A 213 -9.93 -9.39 8.14
C SER A 213 -8.92 -10.05 7.19
N ASP A 214 -9.14 -11.33 6.82
CA ASP A 214 -8.30 -12.09 5.88
C ASP A 214 -8.36 -11.53 4.46
N ILE A 215 -9.48 -10.88 4.09
CA ILE A 215 -9.67 -10.28 2.77
C ILE A 215 -9.10 -8.86 2.75
N LEU A 216 -9.33 -8.06 3.80
CA LEU A 216 -8.85 -6.68 3.91
C LEU A 216 -7.32 -6.57 4.04
N ILE A 217 -6.60 -7.63 4.38
CA ILE A 217 -5.13 -7.61 4.36
C ILE A 217 -4.56 -7.83 2.94
N LYS A 218 -5.37 -8.30 1.98
CA LYS A 218 -4.90 -8.67 0.64
C LYS A 218 -4.25 -7.53 -0.14
N PRO A 219 -4.74 -6.27 -0.14
CA PRO A 219 -4.05 -5.18 -0.84
C PRO A 219 -2.64 -4.93 -0.30
N VAL A 220 -2.45 -4.98 1.02
CA VAL A 220 -1.14 -4.85 1.67
C VAL A 220 -0.21 -5.97 1.22
N GLN A 221 -0.71 -7.20 1.14
CA GLN A 221 0.06 -8.35 0.66
C GLN A 221 0.38 -8.24 -0.83
N ARG A 222 -0.59 -7.83 -1.66
CA ARG A 222 -0.46 -7.80 -3.12
C ARG A 222 0.61 -6.81 -3.57
N ILE A 223 0.63 -5.60 -3.00
CA ILE A 223 1.63 -4.59 -3.35
C ILE A 223 3.05 -5.06 -3.03
N MET A 224 3.23 -5.89 -1.98
CA MET A 224 4.52 -6.50 -1.64
C MET A 224 4.89 -7.70 -2.51
N LYS A 225 3.91 -8.42 -3.08
CA LYS A 225 4.16 -9.57 -3.96
C LYS A 225 4.67 -9.15 -5.34
N TYR A 226 4.22 -8.01 -5.88
CA TYR A 226 4.64 -7.57 -7.22
C TYR A 226 6.17 -7.42 -7.35
N GLN A 227 6.87 -6.90 -6.34
CA GLN A 227 8.34 -6.81 -6.40
C GLN A 227 9.03 -8.18 -6.45
N LEU A 228 8.43 -9.22 -5.86
CA LEU A 228 9.01 -10.58 -5.86
C LEU A 228 8.86 -11.19 -7.26
N LEU A 229 7.66 -11.11 -7.83
CA LEU A 229 7.36 -11.59 -9.19
C LEU A 229 8.20 -10.85 -10.24
N LEU A 230 8.31 -9.52 -10.14
CA LEU A 230 9.13 -8.72 -11.06
C LEU A 230 10.62 -9.05 -10.94
N ARG A 231 11.12 -9.34 -9.74
CA ARG A 231 12.50 -9.76 -9.53
C ARG A 231 12.78 -11.12 -10.17
N ASP A 232 11.86 -12.06 -10.06
CA ASP A 232 12.00 -13.37 -10.70
C ASP A 232 11.88 -13.25 -12.23
N MET A 233 10.95 -12.43 -12.73
CA MET A 233 10.88 -12.06 -14.16
C MET A 233 12.20 -11.46 -14.66
N PHE A 234 12.79 -10.51 -13.92
CA PHE A 234 14.08 -9.91 -14.27
C PHE A 234 15.20 -10.95 -14.32
N LYS A 235 15.31 -11.78 -13.29
CA LYS A 235 16.32 -12.86 -13.19
C LYS A 235 16.25 -13.82 -14.37
N TYR A 236 15.06 -14.27 -14.76
CA TYR A 236 14.92 -15.21 -15.88
C TYR A 236 15.03 -14.52 -17.25
N THR A 237 14.66 -13.24 -17.35
CA THR A 237 14.89 -12.43 -18.56
C THR A 237 16.39 -12.21 -18.82
N GLU A 238 17.18 -12.00 -17.76
CA GLU A 238 18.64 -11.88 -17.81
C GLU A 238 19.29 -13.18 -18.32
N ARG A 239 18.91 -14.32 -17.73
CA ARG A 239 19.43 -15.64 -18.13
C ARG A 239 19.03 -16.05 -19.54
N ALA A 240 17.86 -15.60 -19.99
CA ALA A 240 17.40 -15.75 -21.37
C ALA A 240 18.07 -14.78 -22.36
N LYS A 241 19.03 -13.96 -21.91
CA LYS A 241 19.79 -13.00 -22.75
C LYS A 241 18.91 -11.98 -23.47
N LEU A 242 17.73 -11.64 -22.92
CA LEU A 242 16.77 -10.67 -23.49
C LEU A 242 17.07 -9.24 -23.01
N ALA A 243 18.22 -8.70 -23.43
CA ALA A 243 18.74 -7.42 -22.94
C ALA A 243 17.79 -6.22 -23.12
N ASP A 244 17.03 -6.20 -24.21
CA ASP A 244 16.13 -5.09 -24.57
C ASP A 244 14.97 -4.88 -23.57
N GLU A 245 14.65 -5.89 -22.77
CA GLU A 245 13.57 -5.84 -21.79
C GLU A 245 14.04 -5.44 -20.38
N MET A 246 15.34 -5.57 -20.11
CA MET A 246 15.92 -5.48 -18.78
C MET A 246 15.72 -4.11 -18.13
N GLU A 247 15.85 -3.03 -18.91
CA GLU A 247 15.70 -1.68 -18.38
C GLU A 247 14.26 -1.39 -17.95
N ALA A 248 13.28 -1.84 -18.74
CA ALA A 248 11.87 -1.68 -18.39
C ALA A 248 11.51 -2.46 -17.12
N LEU A 249 12.04 -3.68 -16.96
CA LEU A 249 11.84 -4.48 -15.74
C LEU A 249 12.52 -3.86 -14.51
N ARG A 250 13.72 -3.29 -14.68
CA ARG A 250 14.43 -2.57 -13.60
C ARG A 250 13.61 -1.37 -13.11
N GLN A 251 13.04 -0.59 -14.03
CA GLN A 251 12.16 0.52 -13.69
C GLN A 251 10.89 0.06 -12.97
N ALA A 252 10.27 -1.04 -13.42
CA ALA A 252 9.11 -1.62 -12.75
C ALA A 252 9.42 -2.09 -11.32
N MET A 253 10.56 -2.75 -11.11
CA MET A 253 11.03 -3.14 -9.78
C MET A 253 11.23 -1.93 -8.88
N HIS A 254 11.82 -0.85 -9.40
CA HIS A 254 11.98 0.40 -8.64
C HIS A 254 10.62 0.97 -8.22
N VAL A 255 9.62 1.00 -9.11
CA VAL A 255 8.26 1.43 -8.76
C VAL A 255 7.69 0.57 -7.62
N MET A 256 7.86 -0.75 -7.68
CA MET A 256 7.37 -1.68 -6.64
C MET A 256 8.18 -1.65 -5.33
N GLN A 257 9.34 -0.99 -5.29
CA GLN A 257 10.05 -0.68 -4.05
C GLN A 257 9.60 0.66 -3.46
N VAL A 258 9.38 1.66 -4.31
CA VAL A 258 9.00 3.02 -3.91
C VAL A 258 7.60 3.05 -3.31
N VAL A 259 6.63 2.31 -3.87
CA VAL A 259 5.23 2.36 -3.39
C VAL A 259 5.08 1.84 -1.95
N PRO A 260 5.58 0.64 -1.57
CA PRO A 260 5.53 0.19 -0.17
C PRO A 260 6.32 1.10 0.77
N LYS A 261 7.47 1.63 0.33
CA LYS A 261 8.24 2.59 1.12
C LYS A 261 7.43 3.86 1.37
N ALA A 262 6.82 4.43 0.34
CA ALA A 262 5.97 5.61 0.49
C ALA A 262 4.77 5.35 1.42
N ALA A 263 4.19 4.15 1.39
CA ALA A 263 3.16 3.76 2.35
C ALA A 263 3.69 3.76 3.78
N ASN A 264 4.88 3.18 4.01
CA ASN A 264 5.54 3.19 5.32
C ASN A 264 5.88 4.61 5.80
N ASP A 265 6.46 5.44 4.94
CA ASP A 265 6.83 6.82 5.27
C ASP A 265 5.57 7.66 5.60
N MET A 266 4.44 7.39 4.92
CA MET A 266 3.15 8.04 5.22
C MET A 266 2.51 7.56 6.54
N MET A 267 2.91 6.41 7.10
CA MET A 267 2.52 6.00 8.45
C MET A 267 3.16 6.90 9.50
N ASP A 268 4.42 7.32 9.29
CA ASP A 268 5.10 8.28 10.17
C ASP A 268 4.46 9.66 10.07
N VAL A 269 4.11 10.10 8.85
CA VAL A 269 3.33 11.33 8.62
C VAL A 269 1.98 11.28 9.35
N GLY A 270 1.33 10.11 9.42
CA GLY A 270 0.08 9.94 10.18
C GLY A 270 0.21 10.24 11.68
N ARG A 271 1.44 10.28 12.22
CA ARG A 271 1.72 10.68 13.62
C ARG A 271 1.96 12.19 13.78
N LEU A 272 1.81 12.97 12.72
CA LEU A 272 1.88 14.43 12.75
C LEU A 272 0.62 15.02 13.39
N GLN A 273 0.79 15.76 14.47
CA GLN A 273 -0.29 16.40 15.23
C GLN A 273 -0.28 17.91 15.03
N GLY A 274 -1.47 18.52 15.03
CA GLY A 274 -1.63 19.98 14.99
C GLY A 274 -1.46 20.62 13.61
N PHE A 275 -1.40 19.83 12.54
CA PHE A 275 -1.42 20.35 11.18
C PHE A 275 -2.88 20.62 10.75
N ASP A 276 -3.22 21.90 10.61
CA ASP A 276 -4.55 22.36 10.19
C ASP A 276 -4.71 22.32 8.66
N GLY A 277 -4.65 21.11 8.09
CA GLY A 277 -4.75 20.91 6.66
C GLY A 277 -4.83 19.44 6.24
N LYS A 278 -5.28 19.18 5.01
CA LYS A 278 -5.29 17.82 4.46
C LYS A 278 -3.89 17.43 4.00
N ILE A 279 -3.25 16.50 4.71
CA ILE A 279 -1.95 15.92 4.33
C ILE A 279 -2.00 15.34 2.91
N THR A 280 -3.09 14.65 2.56
CA THR A 280 -3.28 14.08 1.22
C THR A 280 -3.35 15.12 0.09
N ALA A 281 -3.65 16.39 0.42
CA ALA A 281 -3.63 17.49 -0.54
C ALA A 281 -2.23 18.08 -0.80
N GLN A 282 -1.22 17.68 -0.02
CA GLN A 282 0.15 18.18 -0.17
C GLN A 282 0.92 17.49 -1.32
N GLY A 283 0.32 16.48 -1.96
CA GLY A 283 0.94 15.68 -3.01
C GLY A 283 1.81 14.56 -2.47
N LYS A 284 2.73 14.05 -3.29
CA LYS A 284 3.62 12.95 -2.90
C LYS A 284 4.62 13.43 -1.83
N LEU A 285 4.78 12.65 -0.75
CA LEU A 285 5.92 12.82 0.15
C LEU A 285 7.19 12.41 -0.59
N LEU A 286 8.12 13.34 -0.72
CA LEU A 286 9.39 13.16 -1.43
C LEU A 286 10.47 12.66 -0.49
N LEU A 287 10.60 13.30 0.68
CA LEU A 287 11.61 13.01 1.70
C LEU A 287 11.08 13.37 3.08
N HIS A 288 11.61 12.72 4.12
CA HIS A 288 11.47 13.20 5.48
C HIS A 288 12.70 12.83 6.32
N GLY A 289 12.94 13.59 7.39
CA GLY A 289 14.05 13.33 8.30
C GLY A 289 14.38 14.51 9.19
N MET A 290 15.37 14.32 10.06
CA MET A 290 15.84 15.32 11.00
C MET A 290 16.74 16.34 10.30
N LEU A 291 16.47 17.63 10.51
CA LEU A 291 17.28 18.75 10.05
C LEU A 291 17.55 19.69 11.24
N THR A 292 18.81 20.04 11.42
CA THR A 292 19.22 21.09 12.35
C THR A 292 18.98 22.45 11.70
N CYS A 293 17.90 23.12 12.10
CA CYS A 293 17.50 24.42 11.57
C CYS A 293 18.06 25.55 12.45
N ALA A 294 18.63 26.57 11.82
CA ALA A 294 18.92 27.85 12.48
C ALA A 294 17.90 28.89 11.99
N GLU A 295 17.28 29.62 12.91
CA GLU A 295 16.51 30.82 12.54
C GLU A 295 17.50 31.89 12.01
N GLY A 296 17.09 32.65 10.99
CA GLY A 296 17.93 33.60 10.25
C GLY A 296 18.61 34.69 11.11
N PRO A 297 19.39 35.60 10.50
CA PRO A 297 20.32 36.45 11.24
C PRO A 297 19.57 37.26 12.28
N SER A 298 19.85 36.96 13.55
CA SER A 298 19.56 37.82 14.67
C SER A 298 19.97 39.25 14.29
N CYS A 299 19.10 40.24 14.50
CA CYS A 299 19.43 41.66 14.36
C CYS A 299 20.63 42.09 15.24
N ASN A 300 21.16 41.16 16.04
CA ASN A 300 22.33 41.29 16.88
C ASN A 300 23.45 40.34 16.40
N PRO A 301 24.58 40.86 15.86
CA PRO A 301 25.69 40.05 15.35
C PRO A 301 26.44 39.22 16.40
N ASN A 302 26.16 39.44 17.70
CA ASN A 302 26.77 38.70 18.81
C ASN A 302 25.94 37.51 19.33
N ARG A 303 24.76 37.23 18.75
CA ARG A 303 23.94 36.06 19.11
C ARG A 303 24.04 34.99 18.03
N VAL A 304 24.64 33.86 18.38
CA VAL A 304 24.48 32.61 17.61
C VAL A 304 22.98 32.27 17.64
N PRO A 305 22.32 32.10 16.48
CA PRO A 305 20.92 31.70 16.47
C PRO A 305 20.76 30.36 17.18
N PRO A 306 19.70 30.16 17.97
CA PRO A 306 19.45 28.86 18.56
C PRO A 306 19.23 27.83 17.44
N HIS A 307 20.09 26.81 17.39
CA HIS A 307 19.88 25.65 16.55
C HIS A 307 18.74 24.80 17.14
N ARG A 308 17.79 24.41 16.30
CA ARG A 308 16.69 23.51 16.68
C ARG A 308 16.69 22.32 15.74
N ASP A 309 16.68 21.13 16.31
CA ASP A 309 16.47 19.91 15.53
C ASP A 309 14.97 19.76 15.26
N LEU A 310 14.61 19.87 13.99
CA LEU A 310 13.25 19.73 13.50
C LEU A 310 13.17 18.50 12.61
N HIS A 311 12.11 17.73 12.75
CA HIS A 311 11.77 16.70 11.79
C HIS A 311 10.96 17.32 10.67
N VAL A 312 11.46 17.19 9.45
CA VAL A 312 10.92 17.86 8.27
C VAL A 312 10.31 16.83 7.33
N PHE A 313 9.11 17.13 6.84
CA PHE A 313 8.41 16.36 5.81
C PHE A 313 8.34 17.22 4.53
N LEU A 314 9.01 16.78 3.48
CA LEU A 314 9.01 17.43 2.17
C LEU A 314 7.98 16.76 1.26
N PHE A 315 6.90 17.48 0.95
CA PHE A 315 5.91 17.11 -0.05
C PHE A 315 6.11 17.88 -1.35
N GLU A 316 5.43 17.46 -2.42
CA GLU A 316 5.43 18.18 -3.71
C GLU A 316 4.94 19.62 -3.60
N GLN A 317 3.97 19.90 -2.72
CA GLN A 317 3.36 21.22 -2.58
C GLN A 317 3.83 21.99 -1.33
N SER A 318 4.47 21.34 -0.36
CA SER A 318 4.86 22.01 0.88
C SER A 318 6.00 21.30 1.62
N ILE A 319 6.66 22.06 2.50
CA ILE A 319 7.62 21.56 3.48
C ILE A 319 6.99 21.75 4.86
N ILE A 320 6.71 20.67 5.58
CA ILE A 320 6.17 20.71 6.93
C ILE A 320 7.29 20.52 7.95
N LEU A 321 7.42 21.45 8.88
CA LEU A 321 8.37 21.39 9.99
C LEU A 321 7.65 20.96 11.26
N SER A 322 8.25 20.03 11.98
CA SER A 322 7.71 19.47 13.22
C SER A 322 8.79 19.24 14.27
N GLU A 323 8.41 19.24 15.54
CA GLU A 323 9.27 18.76 16.63
C GLU A 323 8.97 17.29 16.90
N GLU A 324 10.03 16.46 16.97
CA GLU A 324 9.91 15.06 17.35
C GLU A 324 9.77 14.95 18.87
N MET A 325 8.60 14.51 19.35
CA MET A 325 8.32 14.22 20.74
C MET A 325 8.40 12.71 20.97
N ARG A 326 9.44 12.26 21.68
CA ARG A 326 9.53 10.87 22.16
C ARG A 326 8.80 10.75 23.49
N LYS A 327 7.79 9.88 23.57
CA LYS A 327 7.21 9.54 24.88
C LYS A 327 8.25 8.78 25.70
N LYS A 328 8.22 8.94 27.03
CA LYS A 328 9.19 8.34 27.97
C LYS A 328 9.22 6.79 27.98
N ALA A 329 8.29 6.13 27.28
CA ALA A 329 8.28 4.69 27.12
C ALA A 329 9.30 4.27 26.04
N GLN A 330 10.24 3.40 26.43
CA GLN A 330 11.44 3.01 25.68
C GLN A 330 11.18 2.33 24.32
N PHE A 331 9.92 2.07 23.97
CA PHE A 331 9.48 1.41 22.73
C PHE A 331 8.37 2.16 21.98
N SER A 332 8.06 3.41 22.37
CA SER A 332 7.03 4.19 21.69
C SER A 332 7.56 4.82 20.40
N SER A 333 6.76 4.74 19.35
CA SER A 333 7.04 5.45 18.10
C SER A 333 7.01 6.97 18.34
N PRO A 334 7.85 7.76 17.64
CA PRO A 334 7.87 9.20 17.81
C PRO A 334 6.55 9.84 17.35
N VAL A 335 6.11 10.85 18.10
CA VAL A 335 4.99 11.73 17.71
C VAL A 335 5.59 13.02 17.15
N TYR A 336 5.07 13.50 16.03
CA TYR A 336 5.55 14.73 15.40
C TYR A 336 4.59 15.86 15.71
N VAL A 337 5.04 16.93 16.35
CA VAL A 337 4.20 18.10 16.65
C VAL A 337 4.46 19.17 15.63
N TYR A 338 3.44 19.54 14.86
CA TYR A 338 3.51 20.59 13.86
C TYR A 338 4.03 21.91 14.45
N LYS A 339 4.90 22.59 13.69
CA LYS A 339 5.45 23.91 14.06
C LYS A 339 5.18 24.96 13.00
N ALA A 340 5.52 24.65 11.76
CA ALA A 340 5.35 25.55 10.62
C ALA A 340 5.29 24.75 9.32
N HIS A 341 4.85 25.39 8.24
CA HIS A 341 5.04 24.84 6.91
C HIS A 341 5.39 25.95 5.92
N ILE A 342 6.05 25.58 4.83
CA ILE A 342 6.42 26.45 3.73
C ILE A 342 5.75 25.89 2.47
N GLN A 343 4.90 26.69 1.83
CA GLN A 343 4.26 26.32 0.57
C GLN A 343 5.27 26.43 -0.58
N VAL A 344 5.44 25.34 -1.32
CA VAL A 344 6.25 25.29 -2.55
C VAL A 344 5.42 25.94 -3.66
N HIS A 345 5.48 27.27 -3.74
CA HIS A 345 4.89 27.97 -4.87
C HIS A 345 5.74 27.68 -6.11
N ASN A 346 5.17 26.97 -7.09
CA ASN A 346 5.70 26.96 -8.44
C ASN A 346 5.64 28.38 -9.01
N ARG A 347 6.67 29.19 -8.76
CA ARG A 347 7.03 30.27 -9.67
C ARG A 347 7.90 29.66 -10.77
N LEU A 348 7.25 29.13 -11.80
CA LEU A 348 7.83 29.03 -13.14
C LEU A 348 7.13 30.02 -14.04
#